data_AF-A0A6M3K2M6-F1
#
_entry.id   AF-A0A6M3K2M6-F1
#
_cell.length_a   1.000
_cell.length_b   1.000
_cell.length_c   1.000
_cell.angle_alpha   90.00
_cell.angle_beta   90.00
_cell.angle_gamma   90.00
#
_symmetry.space_group_name_H-M   'P 1'
#
loop_
_entity.id
_entity.type
_entity.pdbx_description
1 polymer ?
#
loop_
_entity_poly.entity_id
_entity_poly.type
_entity_poly.pdbx_seq_one_letter_code
_entity_poly.pdbx_strand_id
1 'polypeptide(L)'
;MIITLNNGRQVEVKAIDLAHGRVDYRRIDDPVYGGDCVLYHQFSGVDTAESEIKATLDLSEAEREAAQTIADIAAEEARLAKIAKIEARLLSINTNLPSWAEVEIAINAVDSLAKARAVLLKLARVVYWLAKNEAD
;
A
#
# COMPACT_ATOMS: atom_id res chain seq x y z
N MET A 1 44.90 23.19 11.87
CA MET A 1 44.10 24.13 11.05
C MET A 1 43.93 25.42 11.83
N ILE A 2 44.23 26.59 11.27
CA ILE A 2 44.07 27.87 11.98
C ILE A 2 42.68 28.43 11.69
N ILE A 3 41.92 28.77 12.72
CA ILE A 3 40.61 29.40 12.60
C ILE A 3 40.55 30.69 13.42
N THR A 4 39.77 31.66 12.93
CA THR A 4 39.47 32.89 13.65
C THR A 4 38.13 32.72 14.36
N LEU A 5 38.13 32.90 15.68
CA LEU A 5 36.92 32.86 16.50
C LEU A 5 36.10 34.16 16.32
N ASN A 6 34.81 34.13 16.66
CA ASN A 6 33.92 35.29 16.54
C ASN A 6 34.38 36.54 17.32
N ASN A 7 35.27 36.38 18.29
CA ASN A 7 35.89 37.47 19.04
C ASN A 7 37.20 37.99 18.41
N GLY A 8 37.52 37.59 17.18
CA GLY A 8 38.69 38.01 16.42
C GLY A 8 40.00 37.28 16.79
N ARG A 9 39.98 36.35 17.75
CA ARG A 9 41.18 35.61 18.19
C ARG A 9 41.52 34.47 17.23
N GLN A 10 42.82 34.21 17.03
CA GLN A 10 43.28 33.09 16.22
C GLN A 10 43.64 31.88 17.09
N VAL A 11 43.18 30.70 16.66
CA VAL A 11 43.49 29.44 17.32
C VAL A 11 43.89 28.38 16.31
N GLU A 12 44.83 27.52 16.72
CA GLU A 12 45.22 26.33 15.98
C GLU A 12 44.43 25.14 16.51
N VAL A 13 43.54 24.58 15.69
CA VAL A 13 42.79 23.36 16.01
C VAL A 13 43.70 22.15 15.86
N LYS A 14 43.79 21.35 16.94
CA LYS A 14 44.58 20.11 17.01
C LYS A 14 43.72 18.87 16.76
N ALA A 15 42.52 18.81 17.33
CA ALA A 15 41.60 17.69 17.15
C ALA A 15 40.13 18.15 17.26
N ILE A 16 39.26 17.48 16.51
CA ILE A 16 37.81 17.69 16.55
C ILE A 16 37.18 16.33 16.87
N ASP A 17 36.54 16.23 18.03
CA ASP A 17 35.71 15.09 18.41
C ASP A 17 34.25 15.44 18.16
N LEU A 18 33.74 15.01 17.01
CA LEU A 18 32.36 15.23 16.59
C LEU A 18 31.35 14.40 17.41
N ALA A 19 31.78 13.29 18.03
CA ALA A 19 30.90 12.43 18.82
C ALA A 19 30.53 13.06 20.16
N HIS A 20 31.41 13.90 20.73
CA HIS A 20 31.20 14.57 22.02
C HIS A 20 31.14 16.10 21.92
N GLY A 21 31.14 16.67 20.71
CA GLY A 21 31.10 18.12 20.49
C GLY A 21 32.28 18.88 21.09
N ARG A 22 33.46 18.25 21.15
CA ARG A 22 34.68 18.82 21.73
C ARG A 22 35.67 19.21 20.64
N VAL A 23 36.26 20.38 20.80
CA VAL A 23 37.37 20.83 19.97
C VAL A 23 38.56 21.17 20.85
N ASP A 24 39.68 20.49 20.58
CA ASP A 24 40.96 20.77 21.20
C ASP A 24 41.72 21.77 20.34
N TYR A 25 42.05 22.92 20.93
CA TYR A 25 42.77 23.98 20.23
C TYR A 25 43.86 24.60 21.09
N ARG A 26 44.85 25.17 20.41
CA ARG A 26 45.91 25.98 20.99
C ARG A 26 45.71 27.43 20.59
N ARG A 27 45.78 28.35 21.55
CA ARG A 27 45.82 29.78 21.25
C ARG A 27 47.16 30.18 20.65
N ILE A 28 47.13 31.01 19.63
CA ILE A 28 48.33 31.47 18.92
C ILE A 28 48.90 32.75 19.57
N ASP A 29 48.06 33.53 20.26
CA ASP A 29 48.37 34.92 20.63
C ASP A 29 48.82 35.13 22.10
N ASP A 30 49.05 34.06 22.88
CA ASP A 30 49.28 34.17 24.34
C ASP A 30 50.65 33.58 24.76
N PRO A 31 51.68 34.40 25.07
CA PRO A 31 53.03 33.90 25.36
C PRO A 31 53.23 33.39 26.80
N VAL A 32 52.23 33.36 27.69
CA VAL A 32 52.44 33.03 29.13
C VAL A 32 51.58 31.89 29.70
N TYR A 33 50.58 31.36 29.00
CA TYR A 33 49.82 30.19 29.51
C TYR A 33 49.50 29.19 28.39
N GLY A 34 50.43 28.26 28.15
CA GLY A 34 50.27 27.13 27.23
C GLY A 34 49.37 26.02 27.76
N GLY A 35 48.12 26.33 28.12
CA GLY A 35 47.10 25.33 28.44
C GLY A 35 46.31 24.95 27.18
N ASP A 36 46.21 23.66 26.89
CA ASP A 36 45.25 23.16 25.89
C ASP A 36 43.84 23.57 26.36
N CYS A 37 43.08 24.24 25.48
CA CYS A 37 41.75 24.71 25.79
C CYS A 37 40.74 23.79 25.10
N VAL A 38 39.77 23.25 25.84
CA VAL A 38 38.65 22.48 25.28
C VAL A 38 37.44 23.42 25.17
N LEU A 39 37.00 23.70 23.94
CA LEU A 39 35.74 24.40 23.71
C LEU A 39 34.65 23.36 23.48
N TYR A 40 33.65 23.36 24.37
CA TYR A 40 32.41 22.63 24.15
C TYR A 40 31.50 23.51 23.30
N HIS A 41 31.35 23.17 22.01
CA HIS A 41 30.31 23.77 21.19
C HIS A 41 29.20 22.74 20.99
N GLN A 42 28.01 23.01 21.54
CA GLN A 42 26.79 22.31 21.13
C GLN A 42 26.52 22.68 19.68
N PHE A 43 26.70 21.73 18.77
CA PHE A 43 26.39 21.90 17.36
C PHE A 43 24.87 21.85 17.18
N SER A 44 24.20 22.99 17.31
CA SER A 44 22.75 23.13 17.08
C SER A 44 22.28 22.66 15.69
N GLY A 45 23.19 22.52 14.72
CA GLY A 45 22.90 21.98 13.39
C GLY A 45 22.72 20.46 13.35
N VAL A 46 23.27 19.70 14.30
CA VAL A 46 23.13 18.22 14.34
C VAL A 46 21.73 17.83 14.81
N ASP A 47 21.23 18.47 15.86
CA ASP A 47 19.86 18.23 16.37
C ASP A 47 18.79 18.62 15.33
N THR A 48 19.05 19.68 14.56
CA THR A 48 18.15 20.13 13.48
C THR A 48 18.10 19.12 12.34
N ALA A 49 19.27 18.62 11.90
CA ALA A 49 19.35 17.62 10.85
C ALA A 49 18.73 16.27 11.26
N GLU A 50 18.91 15.83 12.51
CA GLU A 50 18.30 14.60 13.03
C GLU A 50 16.76 14.71 13.05
N SER A 51 16.22 15.85 13.46
CA SER A 51 14.77 16.12 13.44
C SER A 51 14.20 16.10 12.01
N GLU A 52 14.89 16.72 11.04
CA GLU A 52 14.48 16.72 9.64
C GLU A 52 14.54 15.32 9.01
N ILE A 53 15.58 14.54 9.32
CA ILE A 53 15.71 13.14 8.86
C ILE A 53 14.57 12.29 9.43
N LYS A 54 14.28 12.43 10.72
CA LYS A 54 13.19 11.69 11.37
C LYS A 54 11.83 12.04 10.77
N ALA A 55 11.55 13.34 10.58
CA ALA A 55 10.31 13.78 9.94
C ALA A 55 10.16 13.25 8.51
N THR A 56 11.27 13.18 7.75
CA THR A 56 11.27 12.63 6.39
C THR A 56 11.02 11.12 6.40
N LEU A 57 11.60 10.39 7.35
CA LEU A 57 11.37 8.95 7.51
C LEU A 57 9.93 8.64 7.90
N ASP A 58 9.37 9.38 8.86
CA ASP A 58 7.97 9.23 9.30
C ASP A 58 6.99 9.46 8.13
N LEU A 59 7.26 10.47 7.29
CA LEU A 59 6.49 10.71 6.05
C LEU A 59 6.63 9.55 5.05
N SER A 60 7.84 9.02 4.87
CA SER A 60 8.09 7.88 3.98
C SER A 60 7.39 6.60 4.44
N GLU A 61 7.30 6.37 5.75
CA GLU A 61 6.56 5.24 6.32
C GLU A 61 5.05 5.42 6.11
N ALA A 62 4.52 6.62 6.37
CA ALA A 62 3.12 6.94 6.14
C ALA A 62 2.70 6.79 4.67
N GLU A 63 3.55 7.23 3.73
CA GLU A 63 3.32 7.05 2.29
C GLU A 63 3.25 5.57 1.90
N ARG A 64 4.12 4.74 2.49
CA ARG A 64 4.13 3.30 2.25
C ARG A 64 2.89 2.61 2.81
N GLU A 65 2.45 2.98 4.01
CA GLU A 65 1.20 2.45 4.61
C GLU A 65 -0.03 2.82 3.78
N ALA A 66 -0.08 4.06 3.28
CA ALA A 66 -1.15 4.51 2.39
C ALA A 66 -1.15 3.72 1.07
N ALA A 67 0.02 3.49 0.48
CA ALA A 67 0.14 2.70 -0.74
C ALA A 67 -0.33 1.26 -0.55
N GLN A 68 0.01 0.63 0.59
CA GLN A 68 -0.45 -0.73 0.89
C GLN A 68 -1.98 -0.77 1.07
N THR A 69 -2.56 0.19 1.77
CA THR A 69 -4.01 0.27 1.97
C THR A 69 -4.76 0.43 0.64
N ILE A 70 -4.24 1.25 -0.28
CA ILE A 70 -4.81 1.39 -1.63
C ILE A 70 -4.76 0.06 -2.40
N ALA A 71 -3.64 -0.66 -2.32
CA ALA A 71 -3.50 -1.96 -2.96
C ALA A 71 -4.50 -2.99 -2.38
N ASP A 72 -4.70 -2.99 -1.06
CA ASP A 72 -5.64 -3.89 -0.39
C ASP A 72 -7.10 -3.56 -0.77
N ILE A 73 -7.46 -2.28 -0.85
CA ILE A 73 -8.78 -1.83 -1.35
C ILE A 73 -9.00 -2.29 -2.80
N ALA A 74 -8.02 -2.09 -3.68
CA ALA A 74 -8.12 -2.52 -5.07
C ALA A 74 -8.28 -4.05 -5.20
N ALA A 75 -7.61 -4.82 -4.34
CA ALA A 75 -7.78 -6.27 -4.30
C ALA A 75 -9.18 -6.68 -3.86
N GLU A 76 -9.76 -6.00 -2.87
CA GLU A 76 -11.12 -6.26 -2.40
C GLU A 76 -12.16 -5.83 -3.45
N GLU A 77 -11.98 -4.71 -4.13
CA GLU A 77 -12.83 -4.30 -5.27
C GLU A 77 -12.82 -5.35 -6.39
N ALA A 78 -11.64 -5.88 -6.74
CA ALA A 78 -11.52 -6.94 -7.74
C ALA A 78 -12.23 -8.23 -7.30
N ARG A 79 -12.20 -8.54 -6.00
CA ARG A 79 -12.95 -9.68 -5.42
C ARG A 79 -14.46 -9.44 -5.49
N LEU A 80 -14.93 -8.25 -5.10
CA LEU A 80 -16.34 -7.87 -5.17
C LEU A 80 -16.85 -7.90 -6.62
N ALA A 81 -16.06 -7.44 -7.59
CA ALA A 81 -16.41 -7.53 -9.01
C ALA A 81 -16.61 -8.98 -9.49
N LYS A 82 -15.78 -9.93 -9.00
CA LYS A 82 -15.96 -11.36 -9.28
C LYS A 82 -17.25 -11.89 -8.65
N ILE A 83 -17.55 -11.50 -7.41
CA ILE A 83 -18.78 -11.90 -6.72
C ILE A 83 -20.00 -11.35 -7.47
N ALA A 84 -20.01 -10.07 -7.86
CA ALA A 84 -21.08 -9.47 -8.64
C ALA A 84 -21.30 -10.19 -9.98
N LYS A 85 -20.22 -10.62 -10.66
CA LYS A 85 -20.33 -11.44 -11.89
C LYS A 85 -20.97 -12.80 -11.60
N ILE A 86 -20.62 -13.45 -10.49
CA ILE A 86 -21.22 -14.73 -10.08
C ILE A 86 -22.70 -14.54 -9.74
N GLU A 87 -23.07 -13.51 -9.00
CA GLU A 87 -24.45 -13.21 -8.64
C GLU A 87 -25.32 -12.90 -9.86
N ALA A 88 -24.81 -12.09 -10.80
CA ALA A 88 -25.47 -11.81 -12.07
C ALA A 88 -25.70 -13.11 -12.88
N ARG A 89 -24.71 -14.01 -12.87
CA ARG A 89 -24.83 -15.34 -13.49
C ARG A 89 -25.88 -16.18 -12.78
N LEU A 90 -25.87 -16.29 -11.46
CA LEU A 90 -26.87 -17.05 -10.69
C LEU A 90 -28.29 -16.54 -10.91
N LEU A 91 -28.50 -15.22 -10.95
CA LEU A 91 -29.79 -14.62 -11.26
C LEU A 91 -30.27 -15.00 -12.67
N SER A 92 -29.35 -14.98 -13.65
CA SER A 92 -29.65 -15.39 -15.02
C SER A 92 -29.97 -16.88 -15.16
N ILE A 93 -29.31 -17.75 -14.38
CA ILE A 93 -29.58 -19.19 -14.27
C ILE A 93 -30.98 -19.41 -13.71
N ASN A 94 -31.28 -18.82 -12.55
CA ASN A 94 -32.58 -18.98 -11.86
C ASN A 94 -33.76 -18.46 -12.69
N THR A 95 -33.56 -17.44 -13.51
CA THR A 95 -34.62 -16.91 -14.38
C THR A 95 -34.95 -17.85 -15.55
N ASN A 96 -33.97 -18.65 -16.00
CA ASN A 96 -34.12 -19.46 -17.21
C ASN A 96 -34.34 -20.96 -16.94
N LEU A 97 -33.95 -21.47 -15.78
CA LEU A 97 -34.12 -22.88 -15.44
C LEU A 97 -35.46 -23.13 -14.74
N PRO A 98 -36.36 -23.95 -15.32
CA PRO A 98 -37.52 -24.45 -14.59
C PRO A 98 -37.06 -25.36 -13.46
N SER A 99 -37.80 -25.36 -12.36
CA SER A 99 -37.57 -26.33 -11.27
C SER A 99 -37.84 -27.76 -11.74
N TRP A 100 -37.21 -28.75 -11.11
CA TRP A 100 -37.46 -30.16 -11.41
C TRP A 100 -38.93 -30.55 -11.23
N ALA A 101 -39.61 -29.99 -10.24
CA ALA A 101 -41.04 -30.20 -10.02
C ALA A 101 -41.89 -29.68 -11.20
N GLU A 102 -41.58 -28.50 -11.74
CA GLU A 102 -42.27 -27.96 -12.93
C GLU A 102 -42.02 -28.80 -14.18
N VAL A 103 -40.78 -29.31 -14.35
CA VAL A 103 -40.43 -30.21 -15.45
C VAL A 103 -41.21 -31.52 -15.33
N GLU A 104 -41.27 -32.11 -14.14
CA GLU A 104 -41.99 -33.35 -13.87
C GLU A 104 -43.50 -33.20 -14.13
N ILE A 105 -44.12 -32.12 -13.63
CA ILE A 105 -45.52 -31.80 -13.92
C ILE A 105 -45.73 -31.65 -15.43
N ALA A 106 -44.84 -30.92 -16.12
CA ALA A 106 -44.96 -30.69 -17.55
C ALA A 106 -44.83 -31.99 -18.37
N ILE A 107 -43.95 -32.90 -17.97
CA ILE A 107 -43.76 -34.21 -18.61
C ILE A 107 -44.97 -35.12 -18.34
N ASN A 108 -45.43 -35.19 -17.10
CA ASN A 108 -46.58 -36.03 -16.73
C ASN A 108 -47.90 -35.54 -17.36
N ALA A 109 -47.99 -34.26 -17.71
CA ALA A 109 -49.12 -33.68 -18.43
C ALA A 109 -49.07 -33.88 -19.97
N VAL A 110 -48.05 -34.56 -20.50
CA VAL A 110 -47.94 -34.84 -21.95
C VAL A 110 -48.90 -35.96 -22.34
N ASP A 111 -49.96 -35.59 -23.04
CA ASP A 111 -50.97 -36.50 -23.60
C ASP A 111 -51.04 -36.46 -25.14
N SER A 112 -50.17 -35.66 -25.77
CA SER A 112 -50.20 -35.40 -27.21
C SER A 112 -48.83 -34.99 -27.73
N LEU A 113 -48.60 -35.25 -29.02
CA LEU A 113 -47.36 -34.88 -29.71
C LEU A 113 -47.11 -33.36 -29.66
N ALA A 114 -48.16 -32.55 -29.72
CA ALA A 114 -48.05 -31.09 -29.63
C ALA A 114 -47.51 -30.64 -28.26
N LYS A 115 -48.00 -31.23 -27.16
CA LYS A 115 -47.49 -30.94 -25.81
C LYS A 115 -46.06 -31.47 -25.62
N ALA A 116 -45.78 -32.67 -26.12
CA ALA A 116 -44.42 -33.23 -26.09
C ALA A 116 -43.40 -32.30 -26.77
N ARG A 117 -43.74 -31.80 -27.97
CA ARG A 117 -42.90 -30.84 -28.70
C ARG A 117 -42.70 -29.54 -27.92
N ALA A 118 -43.74 -29.04 -27.26
CA ALA A 118 -43.65 -27.81 -26.47
C ALA A 118 -42.70 -27.97 -25.27
N VAL A 119 -42.77 -29.09 -24.56
CA VAL A 119 -41.86 -29.41 -23.44
C VAL A 119 -40.42 -29.52 -23.93
N LEU A 120 -40.18 -30.28 -25.01
CA LEU A 120 -38.85 -30.44 -25.59
C LEU A 120 -38.23 -29.11 -26.05
N LEU A 121 -39.02 -28.23 -26.68
CA LEU A 121 -38.53 -26.90 -27.09
C LEU A 121 -38.17 -26.01 -25.91
N LYS A 122 -38.92 -26.07 -24.80
CA LYS A 122 -38.57 -25.36 -23.56
C LYS A 122 -37.26 -25.88 -22.99
N LEU A 123 -37.11 -27.19 -22.84
CA LEU A 123 -35.87 -27.81 -22.35
C LEU A 123 -34.68 -27.50 -23.27
N ALA A 124 -34.85 -27.56 -24.59
CA ALA A 124 -33.81 -27.23 -25.56
C ALA A 124 -33.35 -25.77 -25.44
N ARG A 125 -34.26 -24.82 -25.15
CA ARG A 125 -33.90 -23.42 -24.87
C ARG A 125 -33.03 -23.28 -23.63
N VAL A 126 -33.35 -24.03 -22.57
CA VAL A 126 -32.56 -24.04 -21.33
C VAL A 126 -31.15 -24.57 -21.60
N VAL A 127 -31.03 -25.70 -22.29
CA VAL A 127 -29.74 -26.30 -22.66
C VAL A 127 -28.92 -25.37 -23.56
N TYR A 128 -29.55 -24.75 -24.57
CA TYR A 128 -28.90 -23.76 -25.43
C TYR A 128 -28.39 -22.55 -24.63
N TRP A 129 -29.21 -22.05 -23.70
CA TRP A 129 -28.83 -20.95 -22.84
C TRP A 129 -27.64 -21.33 -21.94
N LEU A 130 -27.65 -22.52 -21.31
CA LEU A 130 -26.52 -23.01 -20.53
C LEU A 130 -25.25 -23.10 -21.36
N ALA A 131 -25.30 -23.76 -22.52
CA ALA A 131 -24.15 -23.92 -23.40
C ALA A 131 -23.56 -22.58 -23.86
N LYS A 132 -24.41 -21.57 -24.11
CA LYS A 132 -23.97 -20.22 -24.48
C LYS A 132 -23.29 -19.47 -23.32
N ASN A 133 -23.74 -19.69 -22.08
CA ASN A 133 -23.27 -18.95 -20.90
C ASN A 133 -22.21 -19.71 -20.08
N GLU A 134 -21.90 -20.95 -20.43
CA GLU A 134 -20.78 -21.75 -19.87
C GLU A 134 -19.50 -21.68 -20.70
N ALA A 135 -19.51 -21.05 -21.88
CA ALA A 135 -18.39 -21.02 -22.82
C ALA A 135 -17.24 -20.03 -22.48
N ASP A 136 -17.30 -19.36 -21.32
CA ASP A 136 -16.29 -18.43 -20.80
C ASP A 136 -15.75 -18.88 -19.44
#